data_AF-A0A7C8B3F2-F1
#
_entry.id   AF-A0A7C8B3F2-F1
#
_cell.length_a   1.000
_cell.length_b   1.000
_cell.length_c   1.000
_cell.angle_alpha   90.00
_cell.angle_beta   90.00
_cell.angle_gamma   90.00
#
_symmetry.space_group_name_H-M   'P 1'
#
loop_
_entity.id
_entity.type
_entity.pdbx_description
1 polymer ?
#
loop_
_entity_poly.entity_id
_entity_poly.type
_entity_poly.pdbx_seq_one_letter_code
_entity_poly.pdbx_strand_id
1 'polypeptide(L)'
;MKRGEWARKTEFTPQPDGSMRRVILRRDGTVEKDEFIAAEKAQVAVARAATGLSQAPFAKLLGVSVRTLQEWEQGRKMPSGAAATLLKVATRHPEVLQELAA
;
A
#
# COMPACT_ATOMS: atom_id res chain seq x y z
N MET A 1 -27.60 12.33 8.96
CA MET A 1 -27.20 12.44 7.53
C MET A 1 -25.98 13.36 7.49
N LYS A 2 -24.79 12.95 7.04
CA LYS A 2 -24.41 12.82 5.62
C LYS A 2 -23.55 11.57 5.35
N ARG A 3 -24.18 10.57 4.73
CA ARG A 3 -23.47 9.49 4.00
C ARG A 3 -22.97 10.13 2.70
N GLY A 4 -21.66 10.33 2.52
CA GLY A 4 -21.12 10.76 1.22
C GLY A 4 -19.77 11.51 1.16
N GLU A 5 -19.16 11.91 2.28
CA GLU A 5 -17.99 12.84 2.26
C GLU A 5 -16.60 12.17 2.17
N TRP A 6 -16.50 10.86 1.90
CA TRP A 6 -15.26 10.09 2.13
C TRP A 6 -14.47 9.64 0.88
N ALA A 7 -14.80 10.12 -0.32
CA ALA A 7 -14.02 9.75 -1.51
C ALA A 7 -12.70 10.56 -1.58
N ARG A 8 -11.67 10.08 -0.88
CA ARG A 8 -10.28 10.56 -1.05
C ARG A 8 -9.58 9.69 -2.08
N LYS A 9 -8.90 10.29 -3.05
CA LYS A 9 -8.03 9.56 -3.98
C LYS A 9 -6.60 9.66 -3.48
N THR A 10 -5.92 8.53 -3.31
CA THR A 10 -4.51 8.51 -2.90
C THR A 10 -3.67 7.96 -4.05
N GLU A 11 -2.75 8.76 -4.54
CA GLU A 11 -1.78 8.39 -5.57
C GLU A 11 -0.42 8.15 -4.92
N PHE A 12 0.25 7.09 -5.35
CA PHE A 12 1.58 6.72 -4.86
C PHE A 12 2.54 6.66 -6.04
N THR A 13 3.60 7.45 -6.00
CA THR A 13 4.65 7.47 -7.03
C THR A 13 5.98 7.04 -6.41
N PRO A 14 6.63 5.97 -6.89
CA PRO A 14 7.96 5.59 -6.42
C PRO A 14 9.01 6.59 -6.88
N GLN A 15 9.99 6.88 -6.03
CA GLN A 15 11.08 7.81 -6.28
C GLN A 15 12.42 7.07 -6.50
N PRO A 16 13.39 7.68 -7.20
CA PRO A 16 14.69 7.04 -7.47
C PRO A 16 15.50 6.64 -6.22
N ASP A 17 15.31 7.33 -5.11
CA ASP A 17 15.94 7.04 -3.81
C ASP A 17 15.21 5.93 -3.02
N GLY A 18 14.20 5.30 -3.63
CA GLY A 18 13.35 4.29 -3.00
C GLY A 18 12.26 4.86 -2.09
N SER A 19 12.23 6.17 -1.87
CA SER A 19 11.09 6.81 -1.19
C SER A 19 9.84 6.76 -2.08
N MET A 20 8.67 7.04 -1.49
CA MET A 20 7.40 7.04 -2.21
C MET A 20 6.70 8.36 -1.97
N ARG A 21 6.42 9.10 -3.04
CA ARG A 21 5.58 10.29 -2.96
C ARG A 21 4.12 9.85 -2.83
N ARG A 22 3.46 10.25 -1.76
CA ARG A 22 2.03 10.05 -1.55
C ARG A 22 1.30 11.37 -1.73
N VAL A 23 0.39 11.41 -2.69
CA VAL A 23 -0.51 12.55 -2.92
C VAL A 23 -1.93 12.15 -2.54
N ILE A 24 -2.52 12.84 -1.58
CA ILE A 24 -3.92 12.69 -1.21
C ILE A 24 -4.70 13.83 -1.84
N LEU A 25 -5.59 13.50 -2.76
CA LEU A 25 -6.47 14.44 -3.43
C LEU A 25 -7.85 14.43 -2.77
N ARG A 26 -8.37 15.64 -2.58
CA ARG A 26 -9.78 15.88 -2.27
C ARG A 26 -10.63 15.64 -3.51
N ARG A 27 -11.96 15.59 -3.33
CA ARG A 27 -12.92 15.40 -4.43
C ARG A 27 -12.81 16.49 -5.51
N ASP A 28 -12.50 17.71 -5.12
CA ASP A 28 -12.33 18.85 -6.05
C ASP A 28 -10.97 18.83 -6.78
N GLY A 29 -10.15 17.80 -6.57
CA GLY A 29 -8.83 17.68 -7.16
C GLY A 29 -7.74 18.47 -6.43
N THR A 30 -8.08 19.18 -5.35
CA THR A 30 -7.07 19.88 -4.55
C THR A 30 -6.24 18.90 -3.73
N VAL A 31 -4.95 19.20 -3.60
CA VAL A 31 -4.02 18.41 -2.80
C VAL A 31 -4.31 18.66 -1.32
N GLU A 32 -4.74 17.63 -0.61
CA GLU A 32 -4.88 17.63 0.85
C GLU A 32 -3.52 17.40 1.53
N LYS A 33 -2.71 16.51 0.94
CA LYS A 33 -1.40 16.15 1.47
C LYS A 33 -0.48 15.70 0.35
N ASP A 34 0.76 16.17 0.39
CA ASP A 34 1.85 15.76 -0.50
C ASP A 34 3.07 15.52 0.36
N GLU A 35 3.49 14.27 0.48
CA GLU A 35 4.61 13.89 1.35
C GLU A 35 5.43 12.75 0.75
N PHE A 36 6.71 12.75 1.11
CA PHE A 36 7.64 11.67 0.80
C PHE A 36 7.66 10.67 1.96
N ILE A 37 7.25 9.45 1.68
CA ILE A 37 7.35 8.33 2.62
C ILE A 37 8.70 7.67 2.40
N ALA A 38 9.53 7.66 3.44
CA ALA A 38 10.83 6.98 3.40
C ALA A 38 10.69 5.52 2.94
N ALA A 39 11.67 5.04 2.17
CA ALA A 39 11.66 3.71 1.56
C ALA A 39 11.30 2.61 2.56
N GLU A 40 11.85 2.65 3.78
CA GLU A 40 11.55 1.71 4.87
C GLU A 40 10.08 1.71 5.29
N LYS A 41 9.44 2.89 5.34
CA LYS A 41 8.02 3.03 5.71
C LYS A 41 7.08 2.69 4.55
N ALA A 42 7.56 2.81 3.30
CA ALA A 42 6.78 2.52 2.10
C ALA A 42 6.84 1.05 1.67
N GLN A 43 7.72 0.22 2.28
CA GLN A 43 7.98 -1.16 1.84
C GLN A 43 6.70 -1.98 1.58
N VAL A 44 5.70 -1.88 2.46
CA VAL A 44 4.44 -2.63 2.34
C VAL A 44 3.63 -2.17 1.13
N ALA A 45 3.52 -0.85 0.95
CA ALA A 45 2.80 -0.25 -0.18
C ALA A 45 3.51 -0.52 -1.51
N VAL A 46 4.85 -0.48 -1.52
CA VAL A 46 5.69 -0.83 -2.67
C VAL A 46 5.50 -2.29 -3.05
N ALA A 47 5.54 -3.21 -2.08
CA ALA A 47 5.34 -4.63 -2.32
C ALA A 47 3.96 -4.90 -2.94
N ARG A 48 2.90 -4.25 -2.43
CA ARG A 48 1.57 -4.37 -3.05
C ARG A 48 1.54 -3.78 -4.44
N ALA A 49 2.08 -2.57 -4.64
CA ALA A 49 2.08 -1.90 -5.92
C ALA A 49 2.79 -2.73 -7.00
N ALA A 50 3.90 -3.41 -6.65
CA ALA A 50 4.62 -4.32 -7.54
C ALA A 50 3.75 -5.48 -8.07
N THR A 51 2.81 -5.98 -7.27
CA THR A 51 1.87 -7.03 -7.70
C THR A 51 0.74 -6.54 -8.60
N GLY A 52 0.48 -5.22 -8.65
CA GLY A 52 -0.69 -4.65 -9.33
C GLY A 52 -2.03 -4.88 -8.60
N LEU A 53 -2.02 -5.52 -7.42
CA LEU A 53 -3.23 -5.83 -6.67
C LEU A 53 -3.74 -4.64 -5.85
N SER A 54 -5.07 -4.54 -5.74
CA SER A 54 -5.71 -3.64 -4.78
C SER A 54 -5.57 -4.18 -3.34
N GLN A 55 -5.87 -3.36 -2.33
CA GLN A 55 -5.66 -3.73 -0.93
C GLN A 55 -6.41 -5.01 -0.51
N ALA A 56 -7.63 -5.23 -1.02
CA ALA A 56 -8.45 -6.37 -0.64
C ALA A 56 -7.86 -7.74 -1.08
N PRO A 57 -7.58 -8.00 -2.36
CA PRO A 57 -6.95 -9.25 -2.80
C PRO A 57 -5.55 -9.42 -2.21
N PHE A 58 -4.77 -8.35 -2.09
CA PHE A 58 -3.43 -8.44 -1.48
C PHE A 58 -3.51 -8.84 0.00
N ALA A 59 -4.41 -8.22 0.78
CA ALA A 59 -4.61 -8.58 2.18
C ALA A 59 -5.07 -10.04 2.34
N LYS A 60 -5.95 -10.52 1.45
CA LYS A 60 -6.40 -11.91 1.41
C LYS A 60 -5.22 -12.87 1.21
N LEU A 61 -4.34 -12.60 0.25
CA LEU A 61 -3.14 -13.42 0.00
C LEU A 61 -2.17 -13.43 1.19
N LEU A 62 -2.02 -12.28 1.87
CA LEU A 62 -1.18 -12.19 3.07
C LEU A 62 -1.83 -12.81 4.31
N GLY A 63 -3.09 -13.26 4.24
CA GLY A 63 -3.82 -13.83 5.38
C GLY A 63 -4.14 -12.81 6.47
N VAL A 64 -4.30 -11.53 6.12
CA VAL A 64 -4.61 -10.46 7.08
C VAL A 64 -5.85 -9.67 6.67
N SER A 65 -6.43 -8.92 7.62
CA SER A 65 -7.52 -8.01 7.29
C SER A 65 -7.02 -6.82 6.45
N VAL A 66 -7.89 -6.25 5.61
CA VAL A 66 -7.60 -4.99 4.89
C VAL A 66 -7.19 -3.88 5.87
N ARG A 67 -7.83 -3.85 7.04
CA ARG A 67 -7.50 -2.90 8.11
C ARG A 67 -6.06 -3.08 8.60
N THR A 68 -5.61 -4.31 8.79
CA THR A 68 -4.22 -4.62 9.18
C THR A 68 -3.25 -4.15 8.11
N LEU A 69 -3.52 -4.44 6.84
CA LEU A 69 -2.69 -3.96 5.72
C LEU A 69 -2.61 -2.43 5.70
N GLN A 70 -3.71 -1.73 5.93
CA GLN A 70 -3.73 -0.26 6.00
C GLN A 70 -2.93 0.29 7.19
N GLU A 71 -2.97 -0.36 8.36
CA GLU A 71 -2.11 0.01 9.50
C GLU A 71 -0.63 -0.14 9.17
N TRP A 72 -0.26 -1.16 8.39
CA TRP A 72 1.11 -1.37 7.91
C TRP A 72 1.53 -0.33 6.87
N GLU A 73 0.74 -0.12 5.82
CA GLU A 73 1.03 0.87 4.77
C GLU A 73 1.08 2.32 5.30
N GLN A 74 0.40 2.60 6.41
CA GLN A 74 0.43 3.91 7.07
C GLN A 74 1.52 3.99 8.15
N GLY A 75 2.29 2.92 8.37
CA GLY A 75 3.37 2.86 9.35
C GLY A 75 2.91 2.91 10.81
N ARG A 76 1.62 2.69 11.09
CA ARG A 76 1.07 2.64 12.45
C ARG A 76 1.39 1.32 13.16
N LYS A 77 1.55 0.24 12.39
CA LYS A 77 2.01 -1.07 12.87
C LYS A 77 3.05 -1.63 11.92
N MET A 78 3.88 -2.52 12.44
CA MET A 78 4.85 -3.28 11.63
C MET A 78 4.32 -4.68 11.32
N PRO A 79 4.66 -5.24 10.15
CA PRO A 79 4.39 -6.64 9.84
C PRO A 79 5.19 -7.56 10.77
N SER A 80 4.65 -8.75 11.06
CA SER A 80 5.39 -9.81 11.74
C SER A 80 6.56 -10.31 10.89
N GLY A 81 7.49 -11.07 11.48
CA GLY A 81 8.65 -11.58 10.73
C GLY A 81 8.29 -12.37 9.47
N ALA A 82 7.29 -13.26 9.55
CA ALA A 82 6.80 -14.00 8.39
C ALA A 82 6.16 -13.09 7.34
N ALA A 83 5.33 -12.13 7.76
CA ALA A 83 4.71 -11.16 6.86
C ALA A 83 5.76 -10.27 6.18
N ALA A 84 6.79 -9.83 6.91
CA ALA A 84 7.89 -9.05 6.36
C ALA A 84 8.68 -9.83 5.30
N THR A 85 8.90 -11.13 5.51
CA THR A 85 9.52 -12.01 4.50
C THR A 85 8.63 -12.12 3.26
N LEU A 86 7.33 -12.32 3.42
CA LEU A 86 6.40 -12.42 2.29
C LEU A 86 6.30 -11.10 1.50
N LEU A 87 6.37 -9.96 2.18
CA LEU A 87 6.46 -8.65 1.53
C LEU A 87 7.74 -8.50 0.69
N LYS A 88 8.88 -9.02 1.16
CA LYS A 88 10.12 -9.05 0.36
C LYS A 88 9.97 -9.93 -0.89
N VAL A 89 9.27 -11.06 -0.77
CA VAL A 89 8.95 -11.91 -1.93
C VAL A 89 8.06 -11.14 -2.90
N ALA A 90 6.98 -10.52 -2.42
CA ALA A 90 6.08 -9.72 -3.25
C ALA A 90 6.79 -8.57 -4.00
N THR A 91 7.82 -7.96 -3.40
CA THR A 91 8.62 -6.93 -4.07
C THR A 91 9.59 -7.50 -5.11
N ARG A 92 10.23 -8.65 -4.84
CA ARG A 92 11.26 -9.23 -5.73
C ARG A 92 10.71 -10.14 -6.82
N HIS A 93 9.61 -10.81 -6.51
CA HIS A 93 8.95 -11.84 -7.31
C HIS A 93 7.43 -11.61 -7.28
N PRO A 94 6.94 -10.45 -7.77
CA PRO A 94 5.51 -10.13 -7.76
C PRO A 94 4.66 -11.16 -8.53
N GLU A 95 5.24 -11.82 -9.53
CA GLU A 95 4.62 -12.88 -10.33
C GLU A 95 4.07 -14.04 -9.49
N VAL A 96 4.74 -14.38 -8.38
CA VAL A 96 4.29 -15.45 -7.47
C VAL A 96 2.95 -15.11 -6.83
N LEU A 97 2.76 -13.85 -6.42
CA LEU A 97 1.50 -13.42 -5.82
C LEU A 97 0.41 -13.20 -6.87
N GLN A 98 0.78 -12.83 -8.09
CA GLN A 98 -0.15 -12.71 -9.21
C GLN A 98 -0.70 -14.08 -9.61
N GLU A 99 0.14 -15.12 -9.63
CA GLU A 99 -0.27 -16.50 -9.89
C GLU A 99 -1.27 -17.01 -8.83
N LEU A 100 -1.01 -16.73 -7.55
CA LEU A 100 -1.92 -17.11 -6.45
C LEU A 100 -3.25 -16.34 -6.45
N ALA A 101 -3.32 -15.23 -7.17
CA ALA A 101 -4.54 -14.42 -7.29
C ALA A 101 -5.46 -14.86 -8.45
N ALA A 102 -4.98 -15.75 -9.33
CA ALA A 102 -5.70 -16.26 -10.50
C ALA A 102 -6.83 -17.24 -10.12
#